data_AF-A0A1V5REM4-F1
#
_entry.id   AF-A0A1V5REM4-F1
#
_cell.length_a   1.000
_cell.length_b   1.000
_cell.length_c   1.000
_cell.angle_alpha   90.00
_cell.angle_beta   90.00
_cell.angle_gamma   90.00
#
_symmetry.space_group_name_H-M   'P 1'
#
loop_
_entity.id
_entity.type
_entity.pdbx_description
1 polymer ?
#
loop_
_entity_poly.entity_id
_entity_poly.type
_entity_poly.pdbx_seq_one_letter_code
_entity_poly.pdbx_strand_id
1 'polypeptide(L)'
;MRDSIPAARLPAAVEYHLVTQDGRQDPAAALLSTLSDLLPWADAVCAAGSVALYLRLAETIRDARYGLTRGFAQALYPATFLCGTGACQSCVADVAGGRRRVCLRGPVFDLADVAAT
;
A
#
# COMPACT_ATOMS: atom_id res chain seq x y z
N MET A 1 7.49 17.53 8.22
CA MET A 1 6.37 16.64 8.56
C MET A 1 5.22 17.00 7.62
N ARG A 2 4.60 16.04 6.94
CA ARG A 2 3.43 16.33 6.10
C ARG A 2 2.19 16.23 6.96
N ASP A 3 1.38 17.28 6.99
CA ASP A 3 0.11 17.28 7.70
C ASP A 3 -0.93 16.42 6.95
N SER A 4 -1.95 15.96 7.66
CA SER A 4 -3.09 15.28 7.05
C SER A 4 -3.84 16.22 6.11
N ILE A 5 -4.44 15.65 5.05
CA ILE A 5 -5.26 16.43 4.12
C ILE A 5 -6.56 16.83 4.85
N PRO A 6 -6.93 18.12 4.88
CA PRO A 6 -8.17 18.54 5.53
C PRO A 6 -9.39 17.92 4.85
N ALA A 7 -10.28 17.29 5.63
CA ALA A 7 -11.48 16.61 5.10
C ALA A 7 -12.36 17.53 4.25
N ALA A 8 -12.44 18.83 4.61
CA ALA A 8 -13.21 19.84 3.86
C ALA A 8 -12.70 20.09 2.42
N ARG A 9 -11.51 19.60 2.06
CA ARG A 9 -10.98 19.68 0.69
C ARG A 9 -11.29 18.45 -0.16
N LEU A 10 -11.91 17.43 0.41
CA LEU A 10 -12.30 16.22 -0.31
C LEU A 10 -13.72 16.39 -0.88
N PRO A 11 -14.02 15.80 -2.05
CA PRO A 11 -15.39 15.75 -2.57
C PRO A 11 -16.33 15.06 -1.57
N ALA A 12 -17.61 15.46 -1.56
CA ALA A 12 -18.61 14.90 -0.64
C ALA A 12 -18.83 13.38 -0.78
N ALA A 13 -18.47 12.80 -1.94
CA ALA A 13 -18.53 11.37 -2.18
C ALA A 13 -17.38 10.56 -1.54
N VAL A 14 -16.39 11.24 -0.93
CA VAL A 14 -15.23 10.59 -0.32
C VAL A 14 -15.46 10.45 1.18
N GLU A 15 -15.53 9.22 1.67
CA GLU A 15 -15.42 8.92 3.09
C GLU A 15 -13.96 9.02 3.53
N TYR A 16 -13.68 9.78 4.60
CA TYR A 16 -12.33 10.06 5.06
C TYR A 16 -12.11 9.56 6.49
N HIS A 17 -11.23 8.57 6.62
CA HIS A 17 -10.78 8.03 7.90
C HIS A 17 -9.36 8.52 8.19
N LEU A 18 -9.15 9.14 9.35
CA LEU A 18 -7.83 9.56 9.82
C LEU A 18 -7.44 8.76 11.06
N VAL A 19 -6.35 8.00 10.95
CA VAL A 19 -5.75 7.26 12.07
C VAL A 19 -4.41 7.90 12.40
N THR A 20 -4.31 8.52 13.58
CA THR A 20 -3.08 9.16 14.08
C THR A 20 -2.42 8.31 15.16
N GLN A 21 -1.14 8.55 15.39
CA GLN A 21 -0.33 7.90 16.43
C GLN A 21 -0.46 8.59 17.80
N ASP A 22 -1.54 9.33 18.07
CA ASP A 22 -1.67 10.15 19.28
C ASP A 22 -1.80 9.25 20.54
N GLY A 23 -0.66 8.74 21.04
CA GLY A 23 -0.54 7.86 22.21
C GLY A 23 -0.85 6.37 21.98
N ARG A 24 -1.25 5.95 20.76
CA ARG A 24 -1.52 4.53 20.46
C ARG A 24 -0.24 3.74 20.14
N GLN A 25 -0.16 2.50 20.62
CA GLN A 25 1.05 1.66 20.46
C GLN A 25 1.28 1.17 19.03
N ASP A 26 0.22 0.96 18.23
CA ASP A 26 0.32 0.55 16.82
C ASP A 26 -0.76 1.21 15.95
N PRO A 27 -0.47 2.36 15.31
CA PRO A 27 -1.42 3.02 14.42
C PRO A 27 -1.74 2.19 13.16
N ALA A 28 -0.84 1.32 12.72
CA ALA A 28 -1.09 0.44 11.58
C ALA A 28 -2.10 -0.67 11.94
N ALA A 29 -2.09 -1.20 13.17
CA ALA A 29 -3.15 -2.11 13.63
C ALA A 29 -4.52 -1.42 13.63
N ALA A 30 -4.61 -0.19 14.12
CA ALA A 30 -5.86 0.56 14.13
C ALA A 30 -6.38 0.86 12.71
N LEU A 31 -5.47 1.20 11.78
CA LEU A 31 -5.81 1.38 10.37
C LEU A 31 -6.34 0.08 9.77
N LEU A 32 -5.62 -1.03 9.94
CA LEU A 32 -6.02 -2.33 9.37
C LEU A 32 -7.34 -2.82 9.95
N SER A 33 -7.58 -2.62 11.25
CA SER A 33 -8.88 -2.89 11.88
C SER A 33 -10.02 -2.10 11.22
N THR A 34 -9.79 -0.82 10.90
CA THR A 34 -10.80 0.00 10.20
C THR A 34 -11.03 -0.51 8.77
N LEU A 35 -9.97 -0.96 8.09
CA LEU A 35 -10.05 -1.50 6.74
C LEU A 35 -10.77 -2.86 6.69
N SER A 36 -10.63 -3.71 7.71
CA SER A 36 -11.26 -5.04 7.75
C SER A 36 -12.77 -5.01 7.49
N ASP A 37 -13.47 -3.99 7.98
CA ASP A 37 -14.92 -3.84 7.79
C ASP A 37 -15.28 -3.37 6.36
N LEU A 38 -14.37 -2.65 5.70
CA LEU A 38 -14.57 -2.06 4.37
C LEU A 38 -14.13 -2.99 3.23
N LEU A 39 -13.11 -3.83 3.47
CA LEU A 39 -12.50 -4.71 2.47
C LEU A 39 -13.47 -5.68 1.77
N PRO A 40 -14.49 -6.26 2.44
CA PRO A 40 -15.48 -7.11 1.78
C PRO A 40 -16.29 -6.39 0.69
N TRP A 41 -16.46 -5.07 0.83
CA TRP A 41 -17.26 -4.24 -0.08
C TRP A 41 -16.45 -3.57 -1.17
N ALA A 42 -15.13 -3.46 -1.01
CA ALA A 42 -14.27 -2.78 -1.96
C ALA A 42 -14.15 -3.54 -3.28
N ASP A 43 -14.14 -2.84 -4.41
CA ASP A 43 -13.79 -3.46 -5.70
C ASP A 43 -12.27 -3.51 -5.92
N ALA A 44 -11.54 -2.54 -5.36
CA ALA A 44 -10.10 -2.43 -5.47
C ALA A 44 -9.48 -1.70 -4.26
N VAL A 45 -8.20 -1.94 -4.02
CA VAL A 45 -7.38 -1.24 -3.02
C VAL A 45 -6.17 -0.61 -3.69
N CYS A 46 -5.95 0.68 -3.45
CA CYS A 46 -4.75 1.40 -3.85
C CYS A 46 -4.01 1.86 -2.60
N ALA A 47 -2.78 1.38 -2.39
CA ALA A 47 -2.01 1.63 -1.17
C ALA A 47 -0.70 2.35 -1.48
N ALA A 48 -0.34 3.29 -0.61
CA ALA A 48 0.95 3.98 -0.60
C ALA A 48 1.49 4.02 0.83
N GLY A 49 2.62 3.38 1.08
CA GLY A 49 3.18 3.19 2.41
C GLY A 49 4.49 2.40 2.39
N SER A 50 4.83 1.81 3.54
CA SER A 50 6.02 0.98 3.68
C SER A 50 5.75 -0.47 3.24
N VAL A 51 6.82 -1.21 2.89
CA VAL A 51 6.71 -2.65 2.59
C VAL A 51 6.15 -3.42 3.79
N ALA A 52 6.52 -3.05 5.02
CA ALA A 52 5.97 -3.66 6.24
C ALA A 52 4.44 -3.47 6.36
N LEU A 53 3.90 -2.30 5.99
CA LEU A 53 2.46 -2.08 5.96
C LEU A 53 1.79 -2.96 4.89
N TYR A 54 2.42 -3.14 3.73
CA TYR A 54 1.90 -3.98 2.65
C TYR A 54 1.80 -5.45 3.03
N LEU A 55 2.78 -5.99 3.77
CA LEU A 55 2.70 -7.37 4.26
C LEU A 55 1.50 -7.59 5.18
N ARG A 56 1.29 -6.66 6.13
CA ARG A 56 0.13 -6.70 7.04
C ARG A 56 -1.19 -6.48 6.31
N LEU A 57 -1.24 -5.56 5.34
CA LEU A 57 -2.42 -5.33 4.51
C LEU A 57 -2.79 -6.58 3.70
N ALA A 58 -1.79 -7.29 3.16
CA ALA A 58 -2.00 -8.53 2.44
C ALA A 58 -2.63 -9.61 3.36
N GLU A 59 -2.19 -9.71 4.61
CA GLU A 59 -2.81 -10.59 5.62
C GLU A 59 -4.25 -10.17 5.91
N THR A 60 -4.49 -8.89 6.20
CA THR A 60 -5.85 -8.37 6.47
C THR A 60 -6.81 -8.61 5.31
N ILE A 61 -6.35 -8.47 4.06
CA ILE A 61 -7.16 -8.79 2.87
C ILE A 61 -7.47 -10.28 2.79
N ARG A 62 -6.48 -11.15 3.03
CA ARG A 62 -6.70 -12.60 3.03
C ARG A 62 -7.75 -13.00 4.07
N ASP A 63 -7.71 -12.39 5.24
CA ASP A 63 -8.66 -12.68 6.32
C ASP A 63 -10.08 -12.16 5.98
N ALA A 64 -10.18 -10.92 5.49
CA ALA A 64 -11.47 -10.28 5.19
C ALA A 64 -12.16 -10.82 3.92
N ARG A 65 -11.39 -11.31 2.95
CA ARG A 65 -11.89 -11.76 1.63
C ARG A 65 -11.60 -13.22 1.31
N TYR A 66 -11.10 -13.99 2.27
CA TYR A 66 -10.69 -15.40 2.12
C TYR A 66 -9.61 -15.63 1.03
N GLY A 67 -8.85 -14.59 0.68
CA GLY A 67 -7.78 -14.67 -0.30
C GLY A 67 -7.28 -13.30 -0.77
N LEU A 68 -6.08 -13.28 -1.36
CA LEU A 68 -5.53 -12.13 -2.06
C LEU A 68 -5.42 -12.46 -3.54
N THR A 69 -6.47 -12.13 -4.29
CA THR A 69 -6.50 -12.33 -5.74
C THR A 69 -5.69 -11.25 -6.43
N ARG A 70 -4.90 -11.63 -7.45
CA ARG A 70 -4.21 -10.67 -8.33
C ARG A 70 -5.21 -9.69 -8.95
N GLY A 71 -4.81 -8.43 -9.06
CA GLY A 71 -5.60 -7.31 -9.56
C GLY A 71 -6.41 -6.59 -8.50
N PHE A 72 -6.63 -7.18 -7.32
CA PHE A 72 -7.47 -6.57 -6.29
C PHE A 72 -6.78 -5.41 -5.56
N ALA A 73 -5.51 -5.57 -5.20
CA ALA A 73 -4.76 -4.58 -4.42
C ALA A 73 -3.48 -4.18 -5.15
N GLN A 74 -3.26 -2.87 -5.28
CA GLN A 74 -2.12 -2.26 -5.96
C GLN A 74 -1.33 -1.41 -4.96
N ALA A 75 -0.01 -1.58 -4.91
CA ALA A 75 0.87 -0.95 -3.95
C ALA A 75 1.94 -0.10 -4.66
N LEU A 76 2.06 1.17 -4.26
CA LEU A 76 3.13 2.05 -4.72
C LEU A 76 4.43 1.70 -3.99
N TYR A 77 5.40 1.11 -4.68
CA TYR A 77 6.60 0.59 -4.02
C TYR A 77 7.52 1.73 -3.54
N PRO A 78 7.91 1.76 -2.25
CA PRO A 78 8.71 2.84 -1.67
C PRO A 78 10.21 2.67 -2.02
N ALA A 79 10.58 2.89 -3.28
CA ALA A 79 11.96 2.82 -3.75
C ALA A 79 12.70 4.17 -3.72
N THR A 80 14.02 4.12 -3.63
CA THR A 80 14.90 5.28 -3.79
C THR A 80 15.18 5.54 -5.27
N PHE A 81 14.56 6.59 -5.81
CA PHE A 81 14.78 7.03 -7.18
C PHE A 81 15.91 8.06 -7.24
N LEU A 82 16.91 7.80 -8.09
CA LEU A 82 17.92 8.80 -8.45
C LEU A 82 17.76 9.22 -9.90
N CYS A 83 18.00 8.32 -10.87
CA CYS A 83 17.87 8.66 -12.30
C CYS A 83 16.44 8.57 -12.84
N GLY A 84 15.57 7.71 -12.27
CA GLY A 84 14.21 7.46 -12.78
C GLY A 84 14.12 6.78 -14.16
N THR A 85 15.24 6.46 -14.81
CA THR A 85 15.28 5.92 -16.19
C THR A 85 15.94 4.55 -16.29
N GLY A 86 16.35 3.98 -15.15
CA GLY A 86 16.97 2.65 -15.05
C GLY A 86 18.48 2.62 -15.23
N ALA A 87 19.12 3.76 -15.51
CA ALA A 87 20.57 3.86 -15.70
C ALA A 87 21.38 3.58 -14.42
N CYS A 88 20.99 4.17 -13.29
CA CYS A 88 21.78 4.11 -12.04
C CYS A 88 21.50 2.90 -11.15
N GLN A 89 20.41 2.16 -11.40
CA GLN A 89 19.98 1.00 -10.61
C GLN A 89 19.69 1.27 -9.10
N SER A 90 19.59 2.52 -8.67
CA SER A 90 19.31 2.86 -7.25
C SER A 90 17.95 2.34 -6.76
N CYS A 91 16.98 2.20 -7.66
CA CYS A 91 15.61 1.77 -7.36
C CYS A 91 15.41 0.26 -7.60
N VAL A 92 16.44 -0.57 -7.42
CA VAL A 92 16.27 -2.03 -7.51
C VAL A 92 15.52 -2.52 -6.27
N ALA A 93 14.52 -3.35 -6.49
CA ALA A 93 13.73 -4.01 -5.45
C ALA A 93 13.60 -5.49 -5.77
N ASP A 94 13.57 -6.32 -4.74
CA ASP A 94 13.06 -7.68 -4.85
C ASP A 94 11.53 -7.58 -4.89
N VAL A 95 10.94 -8.21 -5.90
CA VAL A 95 9.50 -8.44 -6.05
C VAL A 95 9.31 -9.85 -6.61
N ALA A 96 8.09 -10.38 -6.60
CA ALA A 96 7.82 -11.65 -7.26
C ALA A 96 8.37 -11.67 -8.71
N GLY A 97 9.06 -12.76 -9.05
CA GLY A 97 9.77 -12.89 -10.33
C GLY A 97 11.14 -12.22 -10.37
N GLY A 98 11.74 -11.89 -9.21
CA GLY A 98 13.15 -11.54 -9.04
C GLY A 98 13.42 -10.03 -8.92
N ARG A 99 14.70 -9.65 -8.91
CA ARG A 99 15.12 -8.24 -8.81
C ARG A 99 14.66 -7.42 -10.00
N ARG A 100 13.97 -6.32 -9.75
CA ARG A 100 13.48 -5.38 -10.78
C ARG A 100 13.88 -3.95 -10.46
N ARG A 101 14.14 -3.15 -11.50
CA ARG A 101 14.27 -1.69 -11.38
C ARG A 101 12.86 -1.09 -11.36
N VAL A 102 12.46 -0.52 -10.23
CA VAL A 102 11.11 0.01 -10.00
C VAL A 102 10.75 1.11 -11.00
N CYS A 103 11.68 1.98 -11.38
CA CYS A 103 11.42 3.03 -12.38
C CYS A 103 11.06 2.55 -13.79
N LEU A 104 11.38 1.31 -14.16
CA LEU A 104 11.07 0.77 -15.49
C LEU A 104 9.90 -0.22 -15.49
N ARG A 105 9.62 -0.84 -14.34
CA ARG A 105 8.63 -1.92 -14.22
C ARG A 105 7.47 -1.62 -13.28
N GLY A 106 7.66 -0.68 -12.35
CA GLY A 106 6.62 -0.16 -11.48
C GLY A 106 6.22 1.27 -11.87
N PRO A 107 6.02 2.20 -10.91
CA PRO A 107 6.27 2.06 -9.48
C PRO A 107 5.15 1.36 -8.70
N VAL A 108 4.02 1.10 -9.36
CA VAL A 108 2.88 0.38 -8.79
C VAL A 108 3.00 -1.09 -9.13
N PHE A 109 2.87 -1.96 -8.13
CA PHE A 109 2.87 -3.41 -8.29
C PHE A 109 1.62 -4.01 -7.67
N ASP A 110 1.26 -5.21 -8.11
CA ASP A 110 0.26 -6.01 -7.44
C ASP A 110 0.73 -6.35 -6.02
N LEU A 111 -0.14 -6.16 -5.04
CA LEU A 111 0.18 -6.45 -3.64
C LEU A 111 0.54 -7.93 -3.45
N ALA A 112 -0.05 -8.84 -4.22
CA ALA A 112 0.31 -10.26 -4.19
C ALA A 112 1.77 -10.50 -4.61
N ASP A 113 2.30 -9.69 -5.54
CA ASP A 113 3.70 -9.78 -5.97
C ASP A 113 4.66 -9.19 -4.93
N VAL A 114 4.25 -8.15 -4.23
CA VAL A 114 5.04 -7.54 -3.14
C VAL A 114 5.07 -8.47 -1.93
N ALA A 115 3.95 -9.11 -1.60
CA ALA A 115 3.82 -9.99 -0.43
C ALA A 115 4.42 -11.41 -0.65
N ALA A 116 4.78 -11.77 -1.88
CA ALA A 116 5.41 -13.04 -2.22
C ALA A 116 6.95 -12.95 -2.31
N THR A 117 7.52 -11.80 -1.94
CA THR A 117 8.97 -11.54 -1.91
C THR A 117 9.59 -12.04 -0.61
#